data_AF-A0A3B1KKR8-F1
#
_entry.id   AF-A0A3B1KKR8-F1
#
_cell.length_a   1.000
_cell.length_b   1.000
_cell.length_c   1.000
_cell.angle_alpha   90.00
_cell.angle_beta   90.00
_cell.angle_gamma   90.00
#
_symmetry.space_group_name_H-M   'P 1'
#
loop_
_entity.id
_entity.type
_entity.pdbx_description
1 polymer ?
#
loop_
_entity_poly.entity_id
_entity_poly.type
_entity_poly.pdbx_seq_one_letter_code
_entity_poly.pdbx_strand_id
1 'polypeptide(L)'
;CKLRLPSGYWTCIIFAPKFLQDVLLLSQFIRSDGGMLPRRITGLCPEEHRKIAICVQMAHRAGLLPDHRPAGHVPKPKTTTPLNRYLTRYSVKSVKPIYRTGLKWCKNRMPVGHPALKNNVTYSHKPVYIKH
;
A
#
# COMPACT_ATOMS: atom_id res chain seq x y z
N CYS A 1 -8.14 -8.56 16.19
CA CYS A 1 -9.26 -8.15 15.33
C CYS A 1 -9.37 -9.11 14.17
N LYS A 2 -10.50 -9.80 14.02
CA LYS A 2 -10.67 -10.87 13.03
C LYS A 2 -11.18 -10.28 11.71
N LEU A 3 -10.44 -10.46 10.63
CA LEU A 3 -10.88 -10.23 9.26
C LEU A 3 -11.56 -11.51 8.77
N ARG A 4 -12.73 -11.37 8.15
CA ARG A 4 -13.36 -12.48 7.45
C ARG A 4 -12.74 -12.57 6.07
N LEU A 5 -11.95 -13.59 5.81
CA LEU A 5 -11.44 -13.87 4.46
C LEU A 5 -12.58 -14.39 3.57
N PRO A 6 -12.46 -14.26 2.23
CA PRO A 6 -13.43 -14.83 1.29
C PRO A 6 -13.59 -16.36 1.43
N SER A 7 -12.62 -17.04 2.04
CA SER A 7 -12.69 -18.45 2.43
C SER A 7 -13.55 -18.74 3.68
N GLY A 8 -14.19 -17.73 4.28
CA GLY A 8 -15.04 -17.88 5.46
C GLY A 8 -14.30 -17.93 6.79
N TYR A 9 -12.97 -18.03 6.79
CA TYR A 9 -12.15 -18.07 8.00
C TYR A 9 -11.88 -16.68 8.57
N TRP A 10 -11.92 -16.61 9.91
CA TRP A 10 -11.59 -15.42 10.67
C TRP A 10 -10.10 -15.39 10.98
N THR A 11 -9.34 -14.50 10.34
CA THR A 11 -7.89 -14.36 10.59
C THR A 11 -7.56 -12.99 11.13
N CYS A 12 -6.59 -12.88 12.03
CA CYS A 12 -6.04 -11.57 12.38
C CYS A 12 -5.27 -11.03 11.16
N ILE A 13 -5.43 -9.75 10.80
CA ILE A 13 -4.71 -9.12 9.67
C ILE A 13 -3.19 -9.26 9.82
N ILE A 14 -2.68 -9.37 11.05
CA ILE A 14 -1.27 -9.67 11.35
C ILE A 14 -0.80 -10.95 10.62
N PHE A 15 -1.69 -11.92 10.41
CA PHE A 15 -1.46 -13.19 9.72
C PHE A 15 -1.78 -13.16 8.21
N ALA A 16 -2.05 -12.00 7.60
CA ALA A 16 -2.21 -11.88 6.16
C ALA A 16 -0.92 -11.31 5.52
N PRO A 17 0.13 -12.13 5.33
CA PRO A 17 1.43 -11.68 4.83
C PRO A 17 1.39 -11.15 3.39
N LYS A 18 0.32 -11.42 2.64
CA LYS A 18 0.19 -11.08 1.21
C LYS A 18 -0.73 -9.89 0.90
N PHE A 19 -1.23 -9.19 1.91
CA PHE A 19 -2.21 -8.10 1.76
C PHE A 19 -1.80 -6.99 0.75
N LEU A 20 -0.49 -6.81 0.51
CA LEU A 20 0.03 -5.83 -0.45
C LEU A 20 -0.16 -6.20 -1.93
N GLN A 21 -0.28 -7.50 -2.24
CA GLN A 21 -0.44 -7.99 -3.62
C GLN A 21 -1.84 -8.53 -3.88
N ASP A 22 -2.62 -8.85 -2.84
CA ASP A 22 -3.94 -9.43 -2.98
C ASP A 22 -4.99 -8.37 -3.33
N VAL A 23 -5.07 -8.00 -4.62
CA VAL A 23 -6.04 -7.05 -5.17
C VAL A 23 -7.48 -7.42 -4.79
N LEU A 24 -7.78 -8.72 -4.76
CA LEU A 24 -9.09 -9.28 -4.39
C LEU A 24 -9.48 -9.04 -2.92
N LEU A 25 -8.49 -8.88 -2.04
CA LEU A 25 -8.73 -8.57 -0.64
C LEU A 25 -8.87 -7.07 -0.44
N LEU A 26 -8.10 -6.28 -1.20
CA LEU A 26 -8.21 -4.82 -1.20
C LEU A 26 -9.57 -4.35 -1.71
N SER A 27 -10.08 -4.93 -2.81
CA SER A 27 -11.34 -4.51 -3.42
C SER A 27 -12.55 -4.60 -2.48
N GLN A 28 -12.52 -5.51 -1.50
CA GLN A 28 -13.59 -5.65 -0.49
C GLN A 28 -13.67 -4.46 0.47
N PHE A 29 -12.57 -3.72 0.66
CA PHE A 29 -12.48 -2.59 1.59
C PHE A 29 -12.52 -1.23 0.89
N ILE A 30 -12.66 -1.21 -0.44
CA ILE A 30 -12.60 -0.01 -1.27
C ILE A 30 -13.97 0.21 -1.93
N ARG A 31 -14.38 1.48 -2.04
CA ARG A 31 -15.58 1.89 -2.77
C ARG A 31 -15.31 1.86 -4.28
N SER A 32 -16.37 1.83 -5.10
CA SER A 32 -16.25 2.07 -6.56
C SER A 32 -15.42 3.31 -6.90
N ASP A 33 -15.48 4.34 -6.06
CA ASP A 33 -14.81 5.63 -6.25
C ASP A 33 -13.29 5.60 -5.95
N GLY A 34 -12.74 4.48 -5.46
CA GLY A 34 -11.34 4.37 -5.01
C GLY A 34 -11.07 4.91 -3.59
N GLY A 35 -12.10 5.32 -2.88
CA GLY A 35 -12.02 5.66 -1.46
C GLY A 35 -12.05 4.42 -0.56
N MET A 36 -11.29 4.41 0.52
CA MET A 36 -11.38 3.35 1.54
C MET A 36 -12.71 3.46 2.31
N LEU A 37 -13.37 2.32 2.58
CA LEU A 37 -14.57 2.26 3.41
C LEU A 37 -14.29 2.72 4.86
N PRO A 38 -15.21 3.42 5.53
CA PRO A 38 -15.00 3.89 6.89
C PRO A 38 -14.89 2.72 7.89
N ARG A 39 -14.12 2.94 8.96
CA ARG A 39 -13.89 1.96 10.04
C ARG A 39 -15.17 1.37 10.64
N ARG A 40 -16.23 2.19 10.75
CA ARG A 40 -17.54 1.78 11.30
C ARG A 40 -18.19 0.64 10.51
N ILE A 41 -17.98 0.61 9.19
CA ILE A 41 -18.52 -0.42 8.29
C ILE A 41 -17.60 -1.64 8.25
N THR A 42 -16.29 -1.40 8.18
CA THR A 42 -15.30 -2.49 8.06
C THR A 42 -15.08 -3.27 9.36
N GLY A 43 -15.43 -2.71 10.53
CA GLY A 43 -15.29 -3.38 11.82
C GLY A 43 -13.83 -3.60 12.26
N LEU A 44 -12.88 -2.92 11.62
CA LEU A 44 -11.45 -3.08 11.87
C LEU A 44 -10.98 -2.24 13.06
N CYS A 45 -9.96 -2.72 13.77
CA CYS A 45 -9.28 -1.91 14.78
C CYS A 45 -8.47 -0.79 14.12
N PRO A 46 -8.24 0.34 14.83
CA PRO A 46 -7.51 1.50 14.29
C PRO A 46 -6.18 1.16 13.61
N GLU A 47 -5.40 0.24 14.18
CA GLU A 47 -4.09 -0.13 13.65
C GLU A 47 -4.19 -0.85 12.32
N GLU A 48 -5.07 -1.84 12.24
CA GLU A 48 -5.35 -2.60 11.04
C GLU A 48 -5.98 -1.73 9.95
N HIS A 49 -6.93 -0.88 10.32
CA HIS A 49 -7.56 0.06 9.42
C HIS A 49 -6.52 1.00 8.79
N ARG A 50 -5.54 1.47 9.57
CA ARG A 50 -4.43 2.28 9.07
C ARG A 50 -3.53 1.49 8.11
N LYS A 51 -3.21 0.22 8.40
CA LYS A 51 -2.42 -0.63 7.51
C LYS A 51 -3.11 -0.80 6.14
N ILE A 52 -4.42 -1.05 6.16
CA ILE A 52 -5.22 -1.21 4.93
C ILE A 52 -5.25 0.09 4.13
N ALA A 53 -5.46 1.24 4.80
CA ALA A 53 -5.42 2.55 4.14
C ALA A 53 -4.10 2.78 3.38
N ILE A 54 -2.98 2.43 3.99
CA ILE A 54 -1.65 2.54 3.38
C ILE A 54 -1.51 1.61 2.19
N CYS A 55 -1.94 0.34 2.31
CA CYS A 55 -1.90 -0.62 1.21
C CYS A 55 -2.73 -0.14 0.01
N VAL A 56 -3.93 0.40 0.25
CA VAL A 56 -4.79 0.99 -0.79
C VAL A 56 -4.08 2.14 -1.50
N GLN A 57 -3.47 3.07 -0.74
CA GLN A 57 -2.70 4.17 -1.33
C GLN A 57 -1.53 3.69 -2.19
N MET A 58 -0.83 2.65 -1.75
CA MET A 58 0.29 2.07 -2.50
C MET A 58 -0.20 1.37 -3.78
N ALA A 59 -1.34 0.67 -3.72
CA ALA A 59 -1.92 -0.03 -4.85
C ALA A 59 -2.43 0.92 -5.94
N HIS A 60 -3.05 2.05 -5.56
CA HIS A 60 -3.43 3.10 -6.52
C HIS A 60 -2.20 3.71 -7.22
N ARG A 61 -1.09 3.91 -6.50
CA ARG A 61 0.15 4.42 -7.09
C ARG A 61 0.82 3.42 -8.02
N ALA A 62 0.67 2.13 -7.73
CA ALA A 62 1.16 1.06 -8.57
C ALA A 62 0.28 0.80 -9.81
N GLY A 63 -0.92 1.38 -9.86
CA GLY A 63 -1.87 1.16 -10.96
C GLY A 63 -2.54 -0.22 -10.92
N LEU A 64 -2.58 -0.88 -9.75
CA LEU A 64 -3.18 -2.22 -9.59
C LEU A 64 -4.72 -2.22 -9.59
N LEU A 65 -5.34 -1.06 -9.39
CA LEU A 65 -6.81 -0.90 -9.38
C LEU A 65 -7.26 0.04 -10.51
N PRO A 66 -7.40 -0.44 -11.76
CA PRO A 66 -7.80 0.37 -12.90
C PRO A 66 -9.25 0.88 -12.81
N ASP A 67 -10.14 0.10 -12.18
CA ASP A 67 -11.60 0.35 -12.15
C ASP A 67 -12.05 1.30 -11.04
N HIS A 68 -11.16 1.61 -10.09
CA HIS A 68 -11.46 2.42 -8.91
C HIS A 68 -10.88 3.84 -9.03
N ARG A 69 -11.29 4.55 -10.07
CA ARG A 69 -10.94 5.97 -10.25
C ARG A 69 -12.08 6.86 -9.76
N PRO A 70 -11.78 8.04 -9.21
CA PRO A 70 -12.83 8.98 -8.85
C PRO A 70 -13.68 9.31 -10.08
N ALA A 71 -15.00 9.13 -9.94
CA ALA A 71 -15.97 9.39 -10.98
C ALA A 71 -15.85 10.83 -11.48
N GLY A 72 -15.68 11.00 -12.80
CA GLY A 72 -15.54 12.33 -13.44
C GLY A 72 -14.11 12.80 -13.71
N HIS A 73 -13.08 11.99 -13.43
CA HIS A 73 -11.72 12.34 -13.86
C HIS A 73 -11.56 12.08 -15.37
N VAL A 74 -11.78 13.12 -16.20
CA VAL A 74 -11.36 13.11 -17.61
C VAL A 74 -9.84 12.86 -17.62
N PRO A 75 -9.35 11.75 -18.21
CA PRO A 75 -7.93 11.50 -18.26
C PRO A 75 -7.29 12.61 -19.09
N LYS A 76 -6.61 13.55 -18.42
CA LYS A 76 -5.74 14.49 -19.11
C LYS A 76 -4.73 13.65 -19.91
N PRO A 77 -4.47 13.97 -21.19
CA PRO A 77 -3.51 13.23 -21.98
C PRO A 77 -2.19 13.19 -21.22
N LYS A 78 -1.78 12.00 -20.80
CA LYS A 78 -0.56 11.80 -20.03
C LYS A 78 0.61 12.02 -20.98
N THR A 79 1.26 13.18 -20.89
CA THR A 79 2.49 13.48 -21.66
C THR A 79 3.66 12.55 -21.29
N THR A 80 3.53 11.78 -20.21
CA THR A 80 4.57 10.86 -19.73
C THR A 80 4.00 9.45 -19.57
N THR A 81 4.73 8.46 -20.11
CA THR A 81 4.44 7.05 -19.91
C THR A 81 4.37 6.73 -18.41
N PRO A 82 3.30 6.04 -17.94
CA PRO A 82 3.21 5.65 -16.54
C PRO A 82 4.37 4.69 -16.22
N LEU A 83 5.28 5.14 -15.35
CA LEU A 83 6.37 4.31 -14.85
C LEU A 83 5.80 3.20 -13.95
N ASN A 84 6.19 1.95 -14.20
CA ASN A 84 5.87 0.82 -13.33
C ASN A 84 6.52 1.05 -11.96
N ARG A 85 5.72 1.28 -10.92
CA ARG A 85 6.19 1.57 -9.57
C ARG A 85 5.50 0.67 -8.56
N TYR A 86 6.27 -0.07 -7.79
CA TYR A 86 5.75 -0.93 -6.73
C TYR A 86 6.20 -0.41 -5.37
N LEU A 87 5.42 -0.68 -4.33
CA LEU A 87 5.78 -0.39 -2.93
C LEU A 87 6.13 1.07 -2.62
N THR A 88 5.51 2.05 -3.30
CA THR A 88 5.83 3.48 -3.12
C THR A 88 5.14 4.12 -1.91
N ARG A 89 5.95 4.61 -0.95
CA ARG A 89 5.42 5.28 0.26
C ARG A 89 4.89 6.68 0.02
N TYR A 90 5.60 7.48 -0.77
CA TYR A 90 5.31 8.90 -0.95
C TYR A 90 4.69 9.17 -2.31
N SER A 91 3.97 10.29 -2.43
CA SER A 91 3.48 10.76 -3.72
C SER A 91 4.63 11.19 -4.61
N VAL A 92 4.53 10.94 -5.92
CA VAL A 92 5.58 11.30 -6.88
C VAL A 92 5.88 12.80 -6.84
N LYS A 93 4.86 13.63 -6.65
CA LYS A 93 4.99 15.09 -6.63
C LYS A 93 5.64 15.64 -5.35
N SER A 94 5.63 14.89 -4.26
CA SER A 94 6.12 15.37 -2.95
C SER A 94 7.58 15.04 -2.69
N VAL A 95 8.17 14.10 -3.43
CA VAL A 95 9.54 13.64 -3.19
C VAL A 95 10.52 14.45 -4.01
N LYS A 96 11.52 15.04 -3.35
CA LYS A 96 12.66 15.68 -4.03
C LYS A 96 13.74 14.63 -4.33
N PRO A 97 14.47 14.75 -5.46
CA PRO A 97 15.58 13.86 -5.75
C PRO A 97 16.71 14.03 -4.72
N ILE A 98 17.44 12.94 -4.46
CA ILE A 98 18.61 12.95 -3.57
C ILE A 98 19.83 13.31 -4.43
N TYR A 99 20.26 14.57 -4.38
CA TYR A 99 21.46 15.01 -5.12
C TYR A 99 22.77 14.51 -4.51
N ARG A 100 22.81 14.34 -3.19
CA ARG A 100 23.99 13.87 -2.45
C ARG A 100 23.60 12.67 -1.61
N THR A 101 24.11 11.49 -1.96
CA THR A 101 23.81 10.24 -1.23
C THR A 101 24.56 10.11 0.09
N GLY A 102 25.71 10.79 0.23
CA GLY A 102 26.57 10.68 1.42
C GLY A 102 27.48 9.45 1.42
N LEU A 103 28.41 9.42 2.37
CA LEU A 103 29.37 8.34 2.60
C LEU A 103 28.67 7.10 3.19
N LYS A 104 29.34 5.93 3.16
CA LYS A 104 28.75 4.63 3.54
C LYS A 104 28.05 4.63 4.91
N TRP A 105 28.61 5.34 5.91
CA TRP A 105 28.08 5.41 7.27
C TRP A 105 26.96 6.45 7.48
N CYS A 106 26.80 7.41 6.57
CA CYS A 106 25.73 8.43 6.59
C CYS A 106 24.90 8.42 5.30
N LYS A 107 24.76 7.24 4.67
CA LYS A 107 24.10 7.13 3.37
C LYS A 107 22.60 7.44 3.49
N ASN A 108 22.12 8.38 2.71
CA ASN A 108 20.69 8.69 2.59
C ASN A 108 20.01 7.60 1.75
N ARG A 109 19.32 6.68 2.42
CA ARG A 109 18.69 5.49 1.82
C ARG A 109 17.30 5.78 1.30
N MET A 110 16.93 5.11 0.22
CA MET A 110 15.62 5.22 -0.39
C MET A 110 14.59 4.44 0.44
N PRO A 111 13.49 5.07 0.89
CA PRO A 111 12.43 4.36 1.59
C PRO A 111 11.56 3.58 0.60
N VAL A 112 11.44 2.27 0.81
CA VAL A 112 10.60 1.34 0.04
C VAL A 112 9.60 0.71 0.99
N GLY A 113 8.31 0.68 0.64
CA GLY A 113 7.24 0.21 1.52
C GLY A 113 6.97 1.12 2.72
N HIS A 114 6.22 0.61 3.71
CA HIS A 114 5.76 1.39 4.87
C HIS A 114 6.10 0.68 6.21
N PRO A 115 6.59 1.39 7.25
CA PRO A 115 7.00 0.81 8.53
C PRO A 115 5.86 0.10 9.26
N ALA A 116 4.62 0.56 9.08
CA ALA A 116 3.43 -0.09 9.64
C ALA A 116 3.27 -1.55 9.20
N LEU A 117 3.93 -1.97 8.11
CA LEU A 117 3.90 -3.32 7.56
C LEU A 117 5.15 -4.14 7.95
N LYS A 118 6.03 -3.61 8.81
CA LYS A 118 7.25 -4.30 9.26
C LYS A 118 6.95 -5.56 10.09
N ASN A 119 5.84 -5.55 10.82
CA ASN A 119 5.45 -6.61 11.75
C ASN A 119 4.60 -7.70 11.07
N ASN A 120 4.57 -7.74 9.74
CA ASN A 120 3.84 -8.75 9.00
C ASN A 120 4.60 -10.08 9.06
N VAL A 121 3.89 -11.21 8.98
CA VAL A 121 4.50 -12.54 8.91
C VAL A 121 5.44 -12.62 7.71
N THR A 122 6.68 -13.03 7.94
CA THR A 122 7.68 -13.27 6.90
C THR A 122 7.99 -14.75 6.83
N TYR A 123 7.83 -15.35 5.65
CA TYR A 123 8.22 -16.74 5.44
C TYR A 123 9.73 -16.91 5.22
N SER A 124 10.43 -15.83 4.90
CA SER A 124 11.88 -15.81 4.74
C SER A 124 12.60 -15.52 6.05
N HIS A 125 13.77 -16.12 6.24
CA HIS A 125 14.68 -15.80 7.36
C HIS A 125 15.18 -14.34 7.32
N LYS A 126 15.12 -13.68 6.17
CA LYS A 126 15.53 -12.28 6.01
C LYS A 126 14.38 -11.34 6.43
N PRO A 127 14.67 -10.30 7.23
CA PRO A 127 13.67 -9.30 7.57
C PRO A 127 13.30 -8.45 6.34
N VAL A 128 12.12 -7.83 6.37
CA VAL A 128 11.71 -6.87 5.33
C VAL A 128 12.59 -5.63 5.41
N TYR A 129 13.36 -5.38 4.35
CA TYR A 129 14.16 -4.16 4.21
C TYR A 129 13.27 -3.03 3.67
N ILE A 130 13.14 -1.97 4.46
CA ILE A 130 12.28 -0.80 4.15
C ILE A 130 13.12 0.40 3.69
N LYS A 131 14.46 0.29 3.79
CA LYS A 131 15.42 1.31 3.38
C LYS A 131 16.49 0.65 2.54
N HIS A 132 16.63 1.07 1.28
CA HIS A 132 17.65 0.59 0.35
C HIS A 132 18.78 1.62 0.21
#